data_AF-A0A139R2B0-F1
#
_entry.id   AF-A0A139R2B0-F1
#
_cell.length_a   1.000
_cell.length_b   1.000
_cell.length_c   1.000
_cell.angle_alpha   90.00
_cell.angle_beta   90.00
_cell.angle_gamma   90.00
#
_symmetry.space_group_name_H-M   'P 1'
#
loop_
_entity.id
_entity.type
_entity.pdbx_description
1 polymer ?
#
loop_
_entity_poly.entity_id
_entity_poly.type
_entity_poly.pdbx_seq_one_letter_code
_entity_poly.pdbx_strand_id
1 'polypeptide(L)' 'MENTEIHAYLQTSYTSFGFKTISDEYLENGIPHIDMILENKR' A
#
# COMPACT_ATOMS: atom_id res chain seq x y z
N MET A 1 2.99 -4.14 -13.28
CA MET A 1 3.26 -3.67 -11.91
C MET A 1 2.19 -4.31 -11.08
N GLU A 2 2.57 -5.24 -10.24
CA GLU A 2 1.63 -5.97 -9.38
C GLU A 2 1.26 -5.03 -8.22
N ASN A 3 -0.03 -4.77 -8.04
CA ASN A 3 -0.56 -4.05 -6.89
C ASN A 3 -0.58 -4.99 -5.69
N THR A 4 -0.27 -4.47 -4.50
CA THR A 4 -0.29 -5.24 -3.26
C THR A 4 -1.21 -4.55 -2.28
N GLU A 5 -2.25 -5.27 -1.85
CA GLU A 5 -3.15 -4.86 -0.77
C GLU A 5 -2.44 -5.08 0.56
N ILE A 6 -2.33 -4.04 1.39
CA ILE A 6 -1.76 -4.12 2.72
C ILE A 6 -2.64 -3.42 3.73
N HIS A 7 -2.53 -3.81 5.01
CA HIS A 7 -3.18 -3.04 6.06
C HIS A 7 -2.62 -1.61 6.12
N ALA A 8 -3.49 -0.61 6.30
CA ALA A 8 -3.12 0.80 6.31
C ALA A 8 -2.06 1.14 7.37
N TYR A 9 -2.02 0.43 8.50
CA TYR A 9 -1.01 0.65 9.55
C TYR A 9 0.43 0.35 9.08
N LEU A 10 0.61 -0.41 7.99
CA LEU A 10 1.91 -0.76 7.42
C LEU A 10 2.41 0.27 6.40
N GLN A 11 1.60 1.26 6.04
CA GLN A 11 1.93 2.26 5.02
C GLN A 11 3.31 2.89 5.21
N THR A 12 3.61 3.37 6.42
CA THR A 12 4.87 4.06 6.74
C THR A 12 6.09 3.15 6.54
N SER A 13 5.95 1.88 6.91
CA SER A 13 7.00 0.86 6.74
C SER A 13 7.27 0.62 5.26
N TYR A 14 6.21 0.36 4.46
CA TYR A 14 6.35 0.07 3.03
C TYR A 14 6.78 1.29 2.20
N THR A 15 6.36 2.49 2.61
CA THR A 15 6.84 3.75 2.02
C THR A 15 8.36 3.89 2.17
N SER A 16 8.92 3.46 3.31
CA SER A 16 10.37 3.46 3.54
C SER A 16 11.12 2.46 2.64
N PHE A 17 10.45 1.39 2.19
CA PHE A 17 10.97 0.44 1.20
C PHE A 17 10.78 0.90 -0.27
N GLY A 18 10.22 2.11 -0.50
CA GLY A 18 10.04 2.68 -1.83
C GLY A 18 8.69 2.35 -2.48
N PHE A 19 7.75 1.78 -1.74
CA PHE A 19 6.38 1.63 -2.22
C PHE A 19 5.64 2.97 -2.19
N LYS A 20 4.67 3.12 -3.09
CA LYS A 20 3.76 4.26 -3.17
C LYS A 20 2.32 3.81 -3.05
N THR A 21 1.56 4.47 -2.19
CA THR A 21 0.11 4.28 -2.08
C THR A 21 -0.60 4.76 -3.34
N ILE A 22 -1.51 3.94 -3.87
CA ILE A 22 -2.28 4.23 -5.09
C ILE A 22 -3.80 4.18 -4.91
N SER A 23 -4.28 3.82 -3.72
CA SER A 23 -5.70 3.89 -3.36
C SER A 23 -5.91 4.78 -2.13
N ASP A 24 -7.16 5.18 -1.93
CA ASP A 24 -7.61 5.61 -0.61
C ASP A 24 -7.73 4.40 0.33
N GLU A 25 -7.84 4.67 1.63
CA GLU A 25 -8.11 3.63 2.63
C GLU A 25 -9.50 3.03 2.42
N TYR A 26 -9.59 1.70 2.41
CA TYR A 26 -10.85 0.96 2.34
C TYR A 26 -10.92 -0.11 3.41
N LEU A 27 -12.14 -0.45 3.83
CA LEU A 27 -12.35 -1.49 4.82
C LEU A 27 -12.49 -2.85 4.14
N GLU A 28 -11.63 -3.79 4.51
CA GLU A 28 -11.75 -5.20 4.19
C GLU A 28 -12.00 -5.97 5.49
N ASN A 29 -13.16 -6.62 5.61
CA ASN A 29 -13.55 -7.34 6.84
C ASN A 29 -13.50 -6.47 8.13
N GLY A 30 -13.70 -5.16 8.01
CA GLY A 30 -13.63 -4.21 9.12
C GLY A 30 -12.22 -3.74 9.47
N ILE A 31 -11.23 -4.11 8.66
CA ILE A 31 -9.83 -3.72 8.82
C ILE A 31 -9.48 -2.69 7.73
N PRO A 32 -8.78 -1.59 8.06
CA PRO A 32 -8.34 -0.60 7.08
C PRO A 32 -7.19 -1.14 6.23
N HIS A 33 -7.38 -1.13 4.91
CA HIS A 33 -6.44 -1.57 3.87
C HIS A 33 -6.15 -0.43 2.88
N ILE A 34 -5.00 -0.50 2.23
CA ILE A 34 -4.57 0.37 1.14
C ILE A 34 -3.84 -0.45 0.08
N ASP A 35 -3.93 -0.01 -1.17
CA ASP A 35 -3.12 -0.51 -2.25
C ASP A 35 -1.80 0.25 -2.35
N MET A 36 -0.70 -0.49 -2.52
CA MET A 36 0.60 0.09 -2.82
C MET A 36 1.26 -0.57 -4.03
N ILE A 37 2.10 0.19 -4.72
CA ILE A 37 2.96 -0.31 -5.82
C ILE A 37 4.43 0.00 -5.53
N LEU A 38 5.32 -0.91 -5.88
CA LEU A 38 6.75 -0.63 -5.90
C LEU A 38 7.09 0.07 -7.22
N GLU A 39 7.41 1.36 -7.14
CA GLU A 39 7.81 2.12 -8.32
C GLU A 39 9.26 1.78 -8.66
N ASN A 40 9.46 0.85 -9.59
CA ASN A 40 10.79 0.52 -10.09
C ASN A 40 11.28 1.69 -10.95
N LYS A 41 11.97 2.65 -10.33
CA LYS A 41 12.60 3.75 -11.05
C LYS A 41 13.67 3.17 -11.99
N ARG A 42 13.32 3.09 -13.27
CA ARG A 42 14.29 2.92 -14.36
C ARG A 42 15.15 4.17 -14.50
#